data_AF-A0A357M2R7-F1
#
_entry.id   AF-A0A357M2R7-F1
#
_cell.length_a   1.000
_cell.length_b   1.000
_cell.length_c   1.000
_cell.angle_alpha   90.00
_cell.angle_beta   90.00
_cell.angle_gamma   90.00
#
_symmetry.space_group_name_H-M   'P 1'
#
loop_
_entity.id
_entity.type
_entity.pdbx_description
1 polymer ?
#
loop_
_entity_poly.entity_id
_entity_poly.type
_entity_poly.pdbx_seq_one_letter_code
_entity_poly.pdbx_strand_id
1 'polypeptide(L)'
;MKLAQLNIASARYPLDAPEIHEFTDNLERINGLAEQSPGFVWRLKDESGDATHIRLFDDPDLLVNMSVWDNLPSLTDFMYRTAHRDFMRKRREWFHSLSEHTHVLWWIADNHRPTLEEAAERLQYLRDHQATPFAFTLKNSFTAADITG
;
A
#
# COMPACT_ATOMS: atom_id res chain seq x y z
N MET A 1 8.86 16.98 1.54
CA MET A 1 7.91 15.95 2.03
C MET A 1 7.84 14.83 1.00
N LYS A 2 7.55 13.61 1.45
CA LYS A 2 7.35 12.41 0.61
C LYS A 2 5.94 11.87 0.80
N LEU A 3 5.50 11.06 -0.16
CA LEU A 3 4.20 10.42 -0.14
C LEU A 3 4.34 8.97 0.34
N ALA A 4 3.75 8.65 1.49
CA ALA A 4 3.61 7.29 1.96
C ALA A 4 2.29 6.69 1.46
N GLN A 5 2.31 5.37 1.26
CA GLN A 5 1.15 4.62 0.83
C GLN A 5 1.16 3.24 1.49
N LEU A 6 -0.01 2.83 1.98
CA LEU A 6 -0.31 1.48 2.47
C LEU A 6 -1.39 0.85 1.57
N ASN A 7 -1.25 -0.43 1.29
CA ASN A 7 -2.29 -1.29 0.73
C ASN A 7 -2.33 -2.61 1.51
N ILE A 8 -3.54 -3.07 1.80
CA ILE A 8 -3.80 -4.37 2.39
C ILE A 8 -4.69 -5.20 1.48
N ALA A 9 -4.46 -6.50 1.43
CA ALA A 9 -5.25 -7.42 0.63
C ALA A 9 -5.41 -8.75 1.36
N SER A 10 -6.64 -9.20 1.55
CA SER A 10 -6.94 -10.52 2.13
C SER A 10 -6.92 -11.56 1.01
N ALA A 11 -5.99 -12.51 1.09
CA ALA A 11 -5.84 -13.61 0.14
C ALA A 11 -7.02 -14.58 0.25
N ARG A 12 -7.41 -15.15 -0.89
CA ARG A 12 -8.45 -16.18 -0.96
C ARG A 12 -7.93 -17.58 -0.69
N TYR A 13 -6.61 -17.74 -0.79
CA TYR A 13 -5.92 -19.01 -0.74
C TYR A 13 -4.65 -18.84 0.08
N PRO A 14 -4.15 -19.91 0.71
CA PRO A 14 -2.79 -19.96 1.24
C PRO A 14 -1.78 -19.50 0.19
N LEU A 15 -0.72 -18.82 0.60
CA LEU A 15 0.29 -18.26 -0.32
C LEU A 15 1.07 -19.32 -1.12
N ASP A 16 1.05 -20.58 -0.70
CA ASP A 16 1.64 -21.73 -1.38
C ASP A 16 0.64 -22.53 -2.24
N ALA A 17 -0.61 -22.04 -2.35
CA ALA A 17 -1.63 -22.69 -3.15
C ALA A 17 -1.44 -22.40 -4.67
N PRO A 18 -1.73 -23.38 -5.54
CA PRO A 18 -1.54 -23.22 -6.98
C PRO A 18 -2.41 -22.10 -7.59
N GLU A 19 -3.55 -21.77 -6.97
CA GLU A 19 -4.46 -20.71 -7.42
C GLU A 19 -3.86 -19.30 -7.29
N ILE A 20 -2.90 -19.09 -6.39
CA ILE A 20 -2.25 -17.79 -6.15
C ILE A 20 -0.82 -17.71 -6.68
N HIS A 21 -0.27 -18.80 -7.23
CA HIS A 21 1.11 -18.85 -7.74
C HIS A 21 1.44 -17.77 -8.76
N GLU A 22 0.53 -17.43 -9.69
CA GLU A 22 0.79 -16.34 -10.64
C GLU A 22 1.10 -15.02 -9.91
N PHE A 23 0.41 -14.75 -8.80
CA PHE A 23 0.67 -13.58 -7.98
C PHE A 23 2.01 -13.70 -7.23
N THR A 24 2.21 -14.81 -6.49
CA THR A 24 3.41 -14.97 -5.64
C THR A 24 4.70 -15.03 -6.45
N ASP A 25 4.70 -15.74 -7.59
CA ASP A 25 5.86 -15.86 -8.47
C ASP A 25 6.28 -14.52 -9.11
N ASN A 26 5.37 -13.56 -9.17
CA ASN A 26 5.64 -12.24 -9.75
C ASN A 26 5.89 -11.15 -8.69
N LEU A 27 5.80 -11.46 -7.39
CA LEU A 27 6.01 -10.48 -6.31
C LEU A 27 7.36 -9.79 -6.41
N GLU A 28 8.44 -10.57 -6.56
CA GLU A 28 9.80 -10.02 -6.66
C GLU A 28 9.95 -9.12 -7.89
N ARG A 29 9.39 -9.56 -9.03
CA ARG A 29 9.41 -8.78 -10.28
C ARG A 29 8.68 -7.44 -10.11
N ILE A 30 7.48 -7.43 -9.54
CA ILE A 30 6.69 -6.21 -9.35
C ILE A 30 7.34 -5.28 -8.33
N ASN A 31 7.88 -5.83 -7.23
CA ASN A 31 8.66 -5.07 -6.26
C ASN A 31 9.91 -4.45 -6.90
N GLY A 32 10.63 -5.21 -7.72
CA GLY A 32 11.79 -4.73 -8.46
C GLY A 32 11.43 -3.62 -9.46
N LEU A 33 10.26 -3.70 -10.10
CA LEU A 33 9.77 -2.63 -10.97
C LEU A 33 9.46 -1.35 -10.19
N ALA A 34 8.87 -1.47 -8.98
CA ALA A 34 8.66 -0.31 -8.11
C ALA A 34 10.01 0.32 -7.73
N GLU A 35 10.98 -0.49 -7.27
CA GLU A 35 12.31 -0.05 -6.85
C GLU A 35 13.11 0.66 -7.96
N GLN A 36 12.84 0.33 -9.23
CA GLN A 36 13.47 0.95 -10.40
C GLN A 36 12.67 2.13 -10.97
N SER A 37 11.47 2.40 -10.45
CA SER A 37 10.60 3.45 -10.99
C SER A 37 11.06 4.84 -10.54
N PRO A 38 11.01 5.86 -11.42
CA PRO A 38 11.35 7.23 -11.05
C PRO A 38 10.53 7.75 -9.87
N GLY A 39 11.22 8.25 -8.85
CA GLY A 39 10.62 8.79 -7.64
C GLY A 39 10.20 7.75 -6.61
N PHE A 40 10.56 6.47 -6.78
CA PHE A 40 10.53 5.50 -5.68
C PHE A 40 11.57 5.85 -4.62
N VAL A 41 11.21 5.76 -3.34
CA VAL A 41 12.10 6.10 -2.21
C VAL A 41 12.36 4.89 -1.32
N TRP A 42 11.31 4.18 -0.93
CA TRP A 42 11.41 3.07 0.02
C TRP A 42 10.19 2.17 -0.06
N ARG A 43 10.33 0.91 0.39
CA ARG A 43 9.19 0.04 0.71
C ARG A 43 9.49 -0.82 1.91
N LEU A 44 8.43 -1.29 2.55
CA LEU A 44 8.51 -2.33 3.55
C LEU A 44 9.09 -3.61 2.91
N LYS A 45 10.18 -4.09 3.50
CA LYS A 45 10.80 -5.39 3.18
C LYS A 45 10.76 -6.20 4.47
N ASP A 46 9.83 -7.13 4.55
CA ASP A 46 9.74 -8.20 5.55
C ASP A 46 10.02 -7.78 7.02
N GLU A 47 8.97 -7.31 7.70
CA GLU A 47 8.93 -7.13 9.17
C GLU A 47 7.64 -7.75 9.73
N SER A 48 7.37 -9.02 9.38
CA SER A 48 6.30 -9.81 10.04
C SER A 48 6.54 -10.02 11.55
N GLY A 49 7.65 -9.53 12.11
CA GLY A 49 7.96 -9.60 13.54
C GLY A 49 7.16 -8.62 14.39
N ASP A 50 7.12 -7.33 14.01
CA ASP A 50 6.49 -6.27 14.82
C ASP A 50 4.98 -6.11 14.53
N ALA A 51 4.52 -6.57 13.36
CA ALA A 51 3.12 -6.44 12.95
C ALA A 51 2.12 -7.25 13.80
N THR A 52 2.60 -8.27 14.54
CA THR A 52 1.79 -9.25 15.27
C THR A 52 0.99 -8.67 16.46
N HIS A 53 1.18 -7.39 16.78
CA HIS A 53 0.44 -6.70 17.83
C HIS A 53 -0.60 -5.70 17.30
N ILE A 54 -0.64 -5.47 15.99
CA ILE A 54 -1.58 -4.54 15.37
C ILE A 54 -2.79 -5.34 14.93
N ARG A 55 -3.92 -5.22 15.66
CA ARG A 55 -5.19 -5.94 15.36
C ARG A 55 -5.65 -5.86 13.91
N LEU A 56 -5.35 -4.77 13.23
CA LEU A 56 -5.67 -4.56 11.82
C LEU A 56 -4.92 -5.54 10.90
N PHE A 57 -3.77 -6.05 11.33
CA PHE A 57 -2.86 -6.94 10.60
C PHE A 57 -2.70 -8.32 11.27
N ASP A 58 -3.50 -8.66 12.29
CA ASP A 58 -3.46 -9.97 12.98
C ASP A 58 -4.04 -11.12 12.12
N ASP A 59 -4.54 -10.83 10.92
CA ASP A 59 -5.08 -11.82 9.99
C ASP A 59 -3.95 -12.46 9.16
N PRO A 60 -3.69 -13.77 9.29
CA PRO A 60 -2.62 -14.45 8.57
C PRO A 60 -2.81 -14.48 7.04
N ASP A 61 -4.04 -14.29 6.55
CA ASP A 61 -4.34 -14.20 5.13
C ASP A 61 -4.20 -12.77 4.59
N LEU A 62 -3.86 -11.79 5.45
CA LEU A 62 -3.73 -10.39 5.06
C LEU A 62 -2.30 -10.06 4.61
N LEU A 63 -2.18 -9.72 3.34
CA LEU A 63 -0.95 -9.17 2.78
C LEU A 63 -0.90 -7.67 3.01
N VAL A 64 0.24 -7.21 3.53
CA VAL A 64 0.52 -5.80 3.78
C VAL A 64 1.60 -5.32 2.82
N ASN A 65 1.33 -4.25 2.09
CA ASN A 65 2.32 -3.57 1.26
C ASN A 65 2.37 -2.10 1.62
N MET A 66 3.58 -1.59 1.89
CA MET A 66 3.79 -0.18 2.21
C MET A 66 4.98 0.36 1.43
N SER A 67 4.82 1.55 0.85
CA SER A 67 5.84 2.20 0.04
C SER A 67 5.87 3.72 0.22
N VAL A 68 7.00 4.33 -0.09
CA VAL A 68 7.23 5.78 -0.05
C VAL A 68 7.75 6.23 -1.41
N TRP A 69 7.19 7.35 -1.86
CA TRP A 69 7.43 7.96 -3.17
C TRP A 69 7.70 9.45 -3.03
N ASP A 70 8.36 10.04 -4.02
CA ASP A 70 8.61 11.48 -4.06
C ASP A 70 7.32 12.29 -4.15
N ASN A 71 6.34 11.79 -4.91
CA ASN A 71 5.09 12.48 -5.19
C ASN A 71 4.03 11.54 -5.77
N LEU A 72 2.80 12.06 -5.88
CA LEU A 72 1.65 11.34 -6.42
C LEU A 72 1.84 10.92 -7.89
N PRO A 73 2.31 11.79 -8.82
CA PRO A 73 2.62 11.38 -10.19
C PRO A 73 3.51 10.13 -10.30
N SER A 74 4.63 10.09 -9.57
CA SER A 74 5.56 8.94 -9.56
C SER A 74 4.86 7.62 -9.18
N LEU A 75 4.07 7.64 -8.11
CA LEU A 75 3.28 6.48 -7.69
C LEU A 75 2.27 6.06 -8.79
N THR A 76 1.53 7.02 -9.35
CA THR A 76 0.52 6.71 -10.37
C THR A 76 1.12 6.19 -11.68
N ASP A 77 2.29 6.68 -12.07
CA ASP A 77 3.02 6.18 -13.25
C ASP A 77 3.44 4.73 -13.04
N PHE A 78 3.99 4.38 -11.86
CA PHE A 78 4.24 2.98 -11.51
C PHE A 78 2.96 2.14 -11.60
N MET A 79 1.87 2.59 -10.99
CA MET A 79 0.63 1.81 -10.90
C MET A 79 -0.02 1.53 -12.25
N TYR A 80 0.03 2.48 -13.19
CA TYR A 80 -0.75 2.44 -14.42
C TYR A 80 0.08 2.22 -15.70
N ARG A 81 1.38 2.54 -15.69
CA ARG A 81 2.26 2.44 -16.86
C ARG A 81 3.21 1.25 -16.83
N THR A 82 3.19 0.46 -15.75
CA THR A 82 3.99 -0.77 -15.64
C THR A 82 3.10 -2.01 -15.62
N ALA A 83 3.74 -3.20 -15.56
CA ALA A 83 3.04 -4.48 -15.41
C ALA A 83 2.16 -4.55 -14.16
N HIS A 84 2.34 -3.66 -13.17
CA HIS A 84 1.46 -3.55 -11.99
C HIS A 84 -0.03 -3.43 -12.36
N ARG A 85 -0.34 -2.75 -13.47
CA ARG A 85 -1.73 -2.59 -13.96
C ARG A 85 -2.40 -3.93 -14.23
N ASP A 86 -1.68 -4.92 -14.74
CA ASP A 86 -2.26 -6.21 -15.11
C ASP A 86 -2.63 -7.02 -13.86
N PHE A 87 -1.82 -6.94 -12.79
CA PHE A 87 -2.15 -7.50 -11.49
C PHE A 87 -3.37 -6.81 -10.86
N MET A 88 -3.48 -5.49 -10.99
CA MET A 88 -4.67 -4.76 -10.51
C MET A 88 -5.96 -5.18 -11.22
N ARG A 89 -5.88 -5.60 -12.48
CA ARG A 89 -7.04 -6.13 -13.24
C ARG A 89 -7.43 -7.52 -12.77
N LYS A 90 -6.45 -8.38 -12.48
CA LYS A 90 -6.63 -9.76 -12.03
C LYS A 90 -6.80 -9.92 -10.53
N ARG A 91 -6.65 -8.87 -9.72
CA ARG A 91 -6.66 -8.94 -8.25
C ARG A 91 -7.81 -9.74 -7.61
N ARG A 92 -8.98 -9.81 -8.27
CA ARG A 92 -10.13 -10.59 -7.80
C ARG A 92 -9.97 -12.10 -7.93
N GLU A 93 -9.02 -12.56 -8.72
CA GLU A 93 -8.65 -13.98 -8.83
C GLU A 93 -7.97 -14.44 -7.54
N TRP A 94 -7.19 -13.57 -6.90
CA TRP A 94 -6.34 -13.91 -5.74
C TRP A 94 -6.84 -13.34 -4.41
N PHE A 95 -7.55 -12.21 -4.41
CA PHE A 95 -7.93 -11.48 -3.20
C PHE A 95 -9.44 -11.32 -3.02
N HIS A 96 -9.87 -11.31 -1.77
CA HIS A 96 -11.23 -10.96 -1.39
C HIS A 96 -11.53 -9.49 -1.72
N SER A 97 -12.78 -9.20 -2.09
CA SER A 97 -13.25 -7.83 -2.18
C SER A 97 -13.70 -7.39 -0.80
N LEU A 98 -12.91 -6.54 -0.13
CA LEU A 98 -13.29 -5.95 1.14
C LEU A 98 -14.25 -4.77 0.90
N SER A 99 -15.23 -4.61 1.80
CA SER A 99 -16.21 -3.51 1.74
C SER A 99 -15.64 -2.17 2.22
N GLU A 100 -14.57 -2.22 3.01
CA GLU A 100 -13.90 -1.05 3.58
C GLU A 100 -12.71 -0.59 2.73
N HIS A 101 -12.16 0.57 3.08
CA HIS A 101 -10.90 1.03 2.48
C HIS A 101 -9.77 0.05 2.77
N THR A 102 -9.09 -0.36 1.71
CA THR A 102 -7.93 -1.28 1.76
C THR A 102 -6.61 -0.58 1.47
N HIS A 103 -6.64 0.72 1.21
CA HIS A 103 -5.45 1.50 0.92
C HIS A 103 -5.61 2.92 1.46
N VAL A 104 -4.48 3.52 1.83
CA VAL A 104 -4.40 4.88 2.35
C VAL A 104 -3.09 5.53 1.89
N LEU A 105 -3.14 6.82 1.66
CA LEU A 105 -2.01 7.69 1.33
C LEU A 105 -1.96 8.83 2.33
N TRP A 106 -0.74 9.27 2.65
CA TRP A 106 -0.49 10.42 3.51
C TRP A 106 0.90 10.98 3.22
N TRP A 107 1.13 12.26 3.52
CA TRP A 107 2.47 12.82 3.37
C TRP A 107 3.28 12.73 4.67
N ILE A 108 4.57 12.55 4.49
CA ILE A 108 5.56 12.41 5.56
C ILE A 108 6.72 13.38 5.35
N ALA A 109 7.48 13.68 6.41
CA ALA A 109 8.71 14.44 6.30
C ALA A 109 9.77 13.69 5.47
N ASP A 110 10.69 14.41 4.82
CA ASP A 110 11.63 13.81 3.85
C ASP A 110 12.54 12.72 4.44
N ASN A 111 12.82 12.79 5.74
CA ASN A 111 13.66 11.83 6.46
C ASN A 111 12.86 10.85 7.32
N HIS A 112 11.52 10.86 7.22
CA HIS A 112 10.67 9.96 7.98
C HIS A 112 10.43 8.66 7.22
N ARG A 113 10.45 7.54 7.94
CA ARG A 113 10.01 6.25 7.41
C ARG A 113 8.76 5.85 8.20
N PRO A 114 7.62 5.63 7.53
CA PRO A 114 6.39 5.28 8.22
C PRO A 114 6.53 3.91 8.87
N THR A 115 5.95 3.76 10.06
CA THR A 115 5.82 2.46 10.72
C THR A 115 4.48 1.82 10.38
N LEU A 116 4.33 0.53 10.70
CA LEU A 116 3.06 -0.16 10.53
C LEU A 116 1.97 0.39 11.46
N GLU A 117 2.32 0.82 12.68
CA GLU A 117 1.38 1.45 13.61
C GLU A 117 0.85 2.75 13.04
N GLU A 118 1.74 3.60 12.49
CA GLU A 118 1.32 4.82 11.80
C GLU A 118 0.40 4.48 10.63
N ALA A 119 0.78 3.52 9.78
CA ALA A 119 -0.03 3.14 8.63
C ALA A 119 -1.42 2.61 9.03
N ALA A 120 -1.50 1.86 10.13
CA ALA A 120 -2.75 1.37 10.70
C ALA A 120 -3.62 2.51 11.23
N GLU A 121 -3.02 3.47 11.96
CA GLU A 121 -3.71 4.67 12.42
C GLU A 121 -4.30 5.45 11.24
N ARG A 122 -3.51 5.66 10.17
CA ARG A 122 -3.97 6.36 8.96
C ARG A 122 -5.12 5.63 8.29
N LEU A 123 -5.03 4.31 8.14
CA LEU A 123 -6.08 3.52 7.49
C LEU A 123 -7.37 3.53 8.32
N GLN A 124 -7.25 3.35 9.63
CA GLN A 124 -8.40 3.41 10.53
C GLN A 124 -9.04 4.80 10.51
N TYR A 125 -8.24 5.85 10.59
CA TYR A 125 -8.73 7.22 10.49
C TYR A 125 -9.50 7.45 9.18
N LEU A 126 -8.98 7.00 8.04
CA LEU A 126 -9.65 7.12 6.75
C LEU A 126 -11.01 6.40 6.72
N ARG A 127 -11.12 5.22 7.36
CA ARG A 127 -12.39 4.48 7.45
C ARG A 127 -13.42 5.25 8.29
N ASP A 128 -12.98 5.84 9.39
CA ASP A 128 -13.86 6.52 10.35
C ASP A 128 -14.26 7.94 9.89
N HIS A 129 -13.37 8.66 9.19
CA HIS A 129 -13.51 10.10 8.91
C HIS A 129 -13.58 10.45 7.42
N GLN A 130 -13.45 9.47 6.52
CA GLN A 130 -13.24 9.70 5.09
C GLN A 130 -11.92 10.46 4.81
N ALA A 131 -11.72 10.86 3.54
CA ALA A 131 -10.46 11.44 3.10
C ALA A 131 -10.23 12.86 3.65
N THR A 132 -9.06 13.08 4.25
CA THR A 132 -8.56 14.37 4.75
C THR A 132 -7.05 14.50 4.48
N PRO A 133 -6.42 15.67 4.67
CA PRO A 133 -4.96 15.79 4.56
C PRO A 133 -4.19 14.82 5.49
N PHE A 134 -4.79 14.39 6.60
CA PHE A 134 -4.20 13.39 7.49
C PHE A 134 -4.15 12.00 6.86
N ALA A 135 -5.19 11.57 6.15
CA ALA A 135 -5.26 10.26 5.52
C ALA A 135 -6.24 10.28 4.34
N PHE A 136 -5.80 9.84 3.16
CA PHE A 136 -6.56 10.00 1.94
C PHE A 136 -6.36 8.87 0.91
N THR A 137 -7.00 8.98 -0.25
CA THR A 137 -6.93 7.98 -1.34
C THR A 137 -6.50 8.63 -2.64
N LEU A 138 -6.17 7.83 -3.67
CA LEU A 138 -5.88 8.39 -5.00
C LEU A 138 -7.05 9.17 -5.58
N LYS A 139 -8.29 8.76 -5.29
CA LYS A 139 -9.51 9.39 -5.80
C LYS A 139 -9.73 10.77 -5.17
N ASN A 140 -9.50 10.88 -3.87
CA ASN A 140 -9.62 12.12 -3.10
C ASN A 140 -8.23 12.46 -2.59
N SER A 141 -7.39 13.05 -3.44
CA SER A 141 -5.97 13.29 -3.14
C SER A 141 -5.72 14.69 -2.59
N PHE A 142 -4.66 14.80 -1.79
CA PHE A 142 -4.17 16.05 -1.22
C PHE A 142 -2.70 16.23 -1.55
N THR A 143 -2.23 17.47 -1.56
CA THR A 143 -0.84 17.87 -1.74
C THR A 143 -0.13 18.03 -0.40
N ALA A 144 1.20 18.06 -0.42
CA ALA A 144 2.00 18.30 0.78
C ALA A 144 1.67 19.64 1.47
N ALA A 145 1.25 20.65 0.70
CA ALA A 145 0.88 21.96 1.22
C ALA A 145 -0.43 21.93 2.04
N ASP A 146 -1.31 20.96 1.80
CA ASP A 146 -2.60 20.85 2.47
C ASP A 146 -2.50 20.38 3.93
N ILE A 147 -1.32 19.90 4.36
CA ILE A 147 -1.08 19.45 5.75
C ILE A 147 -0.69 20.61 6.67
N THR A 148 -0.17 21.70 6.10
CA THR A 148 0.31 22.86 6.86
C THR A 148 -0.74 23.95 7.06
N GLY A 149 -2.01 23.65 6.75
CA GLY A 149 -3.14 24.59 6.80
C GLY A 149 -4.02 24.42 8.04
#